data_AF-A0AAW7DH08-F1
#
_entry.id   AF-A0AAW7DH08-F1
#
_cell.length_a   1.000
_cell.length_b   1.000
_cell.length_c   1.000
_cell.angle_alpha   90.00
_cell.angle_beta   90.00
_cell.angle_gamma   90.00
#
_symmetry.space_group_name_H-M   'P 1'
#
loop_
_entity.id
_entity.type
_entity.pdbx_description
1 polymer ?
#
loop_
_entity_poly.entity_id
_entity_poly.type
_entity_poly.pdbx_seq_one_letter_code
_entity_poly.pdbx_strand_id
1 'polypeptide(L)' 'MKKIKRIIIYPKDVQQVTGKSYRQSLRLIQQAKTKLGKCKEDMLSINEFCRVHKIDPEEMNA' A
#
# COMPACT_ATOMS: atom_id res chain seq x y z
N MET A 1 -12.84 0.24 22.69
CA MET A 1 -11.41 0.33 22.34
C MET A 1 -11.27 1.10 21.03
N LYS A 2 -10.44 2.16 20.97
CA LYS A 2 -10.28 2.98 19.76
C LYS A 2 -9.41 2.21 18.76
N LYS A 3 -9.99 1.73 17.66
CA LYS A 3 -9.25 1.03 16.60
C LYS A 3 -8.21 2.00 16.02
N ILE A 4 -6.93 1.66 16.10
CA ILE A 4 -5.87 2.49 15.51
C ILE A 4 -6.06 2.45 13.99
N LYS A 5 -6.40 3.59 13.39
CA LYS A 5 -6.54 3.70 11.94
C LYS A 5 -5.15 3.69 11.32
N ARG A 6 -4.79 2.60 10.66
CA ARG A 6 -3.52 2.53 9.90
C ARG A 6 -3.66 3.41 8.67
N ILE A 7 -2.83 4.45 8.58
CA ILE A 7 -2.84 5.40 7.46
C ILE A 7 -1.81 4.98 6.40
N ILE A 8 -0.64 4.49 6.85
CA ILE A 8 0.50 4.11 6.02
C ILE A 8 0.40 2.63 5.65
N ILE A 9 0.73 2.31 4.39
CA ILE A 9 0.76 0.94 3.87
C ILE A 9 2.19 0.40 3.85
N TYR A 10 2.35 -0.86 4.28
CA TYR A 10 3.63 -1.57 4.28
C TYR A 10 3.59 -2.77 3.33
N PRO A 11 4.77 -3.30 2.94
CA PRO A 11 4.82 -4.44 2.01
C PRO A 11 4.12 -5.69 2.52
N LYS A 12 3.99 -5.86 3.85
CA LYS A 12 3.24 -6.96 4.47
C LYS A 12 1.73 -6.84 4.22
N ASP A 13 1.19 -5.62 4.30
CA ASP A 13 -0.24 -5.38 4.02
C ASP A 13 -0.53 -5.69 2.55
N VAL A 14 0.32 -5.20 1.64
CA VAL A 14 0.23 -5.50 0.20
C VAL A 14 0.37 -7.00 -0.05
N GLN A 15 1.29 -7.69 0.62
CA GLN A 15 1.46 -9.13 0.49
C GLN A 15 0.19 -9.90 0.92
N GLN A 16 -0.41 -9.53 2.05
CA GLN A 16 -1.62 -10.17 2.55
C GLN A 16 -2.80 -9.99 1.59
N VAL A 17 -2.99 -8.78 1.07
CA VAL A 17 -4.15 -8.47 0.20
C VAL A 17 -3.96 -8.99 -1.21
N THR A 18 -2.75 -8.92 -1.76
CA THR A 18 -2.51 -9.28 -3.18
C THR A 18 -2.04 -10.73 -3.39
N GLY A 19 -1.70 -11.45 -2.32
CA GLY A 19 -1.09 -12.79 -2.39
C GLY A 19 0.29 -12.85 -3.04
N LYS A 20 0.90 -11.69 -3.31
CA LYS A 20 2.22 -11.59 -3.96
C LYS A 20 3.34 -11.89 -2.99
N SER A 21 4.51 -12.29 -3.51
CA SER A 21 5.71 -12.41 -2.67
C SER A 21 6.10 -11.05 -2.09
N TYR A 22 6.75 -11.04 -0.93
CA TYR A 22 7.23 -9.81 -0.28
C TYR A 22 8.04 -8.90 -1.23
N ARG A 23 8.90 -9.49 -2.09
CA ARG A 23 9.67 -8.76 -3.10
C ARG A 23 8.78 -8.09 -4.15
N GLN A 24 7.72 -8.77 -4.59
CA GLN A 24 6.75 -8.19 -5.52
C GLN A 24 5.94 -7.08 -4.84
N SER A 25 5.57 -7.24 -3.56
CA SER A 25 4.90 -6.19 -2.78
C SER A 25 5.75 -4.92 -2.65
N LEU A 26 7.06 -5.06 -2.39
CA LEU A 26 8.00 -3.93 -2.42
C LEU A 26 8.02 -3.21 -3.78
N ARG A 27 8.01 -3.98 -4.88
CA ARG A 27 7.96 -3.40 -6.23
C ARG A 27 6.66 -2.64 -6.49
N LEU A 28 5.52 -3.16 -6.05
CA LEU A 28 4.22 -2.50 -6.19
C LEU A 28 4.16 -1.17 -5.42
N ILE A 29 4.73 -1.14 -4.20
CA ILE A 29 4.85 0.09 -3.41
C ILE A 29 5.76 1.10 -4.11
N GLN A 30 6.92 0.66 -4.59
CA GLN A 30 7.85 1.55 -5.29
C GLN A 30 7.23 2.13 -6.56
N GLN A 31 6.53 1.30 -7.35
CA GLN A 31 5.81 1.75 -8.55
C GLN A 31 4.72 2.77 -8.20
N ALA A 32 4.00 2.56 -7.10
CA ALA A 32 3.00 3.51 -6.63
C ALA A 32 3.61 4.85 -6.22
N LYS A 33 4.71 4.83 -5.47
CA LYS A 33 5.47 6.05 -5.12
C LYS A 33 5.94 6.79 -6.38
N THR A 34 6.54 6.08 -7.32
CA THR A 34 7.03 6.68 -8.58
C THR A 34 5.89 7.29 -9.40
N LYS A 35 4.73 6.64 -9.51
CA LYS A 35 3.54 7.20 -10.20
C LYS A 35 2.99 8.47 -9.54
N LEU A 36 3.22 8.64 -8.24
CA LEU A 36 2.81 9.82 -7.48
C LEU A 36 3.91 10.89 -7.38
N GLY A 37 5.06 10.67 -8.02
CA GLY A 37 6.21 11.59 -7.92
C GLY A 37 6.90 11.59 -6.56
N LYS A 38 6.71 10.54 -5.74
CA LYS A 38 7.31 10.40 -4.41
C LYS A 38 8.69 9.75 -4.43
N CYS A 39 9.55 10.18 -3.52
CA CYS A 39 10.87 9.60 -3.26
C CYS A 39 10.77 8.25 -2.54
N LYS A 40 11.90 7.54 -2.43
CA LYS A 40 11.92 6.22 -1.78
C LYS A 40 11.65 6.32 -0.28
N GLU A 41 12.14 7.39 0.35
CA GLU A 41 11.99 7.68 1.77
C GLU A 41 10.55 8.10 2.13
N ASP A 42 9.80 8.63 1.16
CA ASP A 42 8.45 9.12 1.40
C ASP A 42 7.50 8.01 1.82
N MET A 43 6.60 8.33 2.75
CA MET A 43 5.56 7.39 3.14
C MET A 43 4.48 7.29 2.06
N LEU A 44 3.91 6.09 1.91
CA LEU A 44 2.77 5.83 1.05
C LEU A 44 1.56 5.49 1.92
N SER A 45 0.44 6.17 1.71
CA SER A 45 -0.80 5.85 2.41
C SER A 45 -1.56 4.72 1.73
N ILE A 46 -2.45 4.05 2.48
CA ILE A 46 -3.34 3.03 1.94
C ILE A 46 -4.18 3.60 0.80
N ASN A 47 -4.75 4.80 0.98
CA ASN A 47 -5.58 5.47 -0.03
C ASN A 47 -4.80 5.77 -1.31
N GLU A 48 -3.56 6.23 -1.22
CA GLU A 48 -2.70 6.49 -2.37
C GLU A 48 -2.39 5.20 -3.14
N PHE A 49 -2.05 4.13 -2.43
CA PHE A 49 -1.82 2.83 -3.04
C PHE A 49 -3.07 2.30 -3.76
N CYS A 50 -4.23 2.35 -3.09
CA CYS A 50 -5.52 1.95 -3.64
C CYS A 50 -5.86 2.75 -4.90
N ARG A 51 -5.67 4.08 -4.87
CA ARG A 51 -5.91 4.97 -6.01
C ARG A 51 -5.04 4.59 -7.22
N VAL A 52 -3.76 4.28 -7.00
CA VAL A 52 -2.84 3.93 -8.08
C VAL A 52 -3.15 2.57 -8.70
N HIS A 53 -3.50 1.58 -7.87
CA HIS A 53 -3.72 0.20 -8.29
C HIS A 53 -5.20 -0.15 -8.55
N LYS A 54 -6.10 0.83 -8.41
CA LYS A 54 -7.56 0.67 -8.57
C LYS A 54 -8.12 -0.46 -7.70
N ILE A 55 -7.65 -0.51 -6.46
CA ILE A 55 -8.12 -1.45 -5.43
C ILE A 55 -9.11 -0.70 -4.55
N ASP A 56 -10.17 -1.38 -4.11
CA ASP A 56 -11.09 -0.82 -3.13
C ASP A 56 -10.39 -0.72 -1.75
N PRO A 57 -10.32 0.46 -1.12
CA PRO A 57 -9.77 0.59 0.24
C PRO A 57 -10.42 -0.32 1.29
N GLU A 58 -11.66 -0.78 1.07
CA GLU A 58 -12.33 -1.73 1.96
C GLU A 58 -11.66 -3.11 1.93
N GLU A 59 -11.18 -3.56 0.77
CA GLU A 59 -10.47 -4.83 0.60
C GLU A 59 -9.10 -4.85 1.29
N MET A 60 -8.52 -3.67 1.55
CA MET A 60 -7.23 -3.55 2.25
C MET A 60 -7.34 -3.72 3.77
N ASN A 61 -8.54 -3.65 4.35
CA ASN A 61 -8.78 -3.70 5.81
C ASN A 61 -9.34 -5.04 6.30
N ALA A 62 -9.39 -6.06 5.43
CA ALA A 62 -9.81 -7.42 5.75
C ALA A 62 -8.76 -8.17 6.56
#